data_AF-A0AAU4E825-F1
#
_entry.id   AF-A0AAU4E825-F1
#
_cell.length_a   1.000
_cell.length_b   1.000
_cell.length_c   1.000
_cell.angle_alpha   90.00
_cell.angle_beta   90.00
_cell.angle_gamma   90.00
#
_symmetry.space_group_name_H-M   'P 1'
#
loop_
_entity.id
_entity.type
_entity.pdbx_description
1 polymer ?
#
loop_
_entity_poly.entity_id
_entity_poly.type
_entity_poly.pdbx_seq_one_letter_code
_entity_poly.pdbx_strand_id
1 'polypeptide(L)'
;MSHDRRYPIPAPAEDARFTFGLVLDLADVLHRHGYPKITSGDDFVELQQAVWRFLYTTDTATAVPETAADRPGVDPASEEC
;
A
#
# COMPACT_ATOMS: atom_id res chain seq x y z
N MET A 1 -19.49 13.60 15.70
CA MET A 1 -19.55 12.48 14.74
C MET A 1 -18.13 12.00 14.50
N SER A 2 -17.75 10.83 15.00
CA SER A 2 -16.49 10.22 14.56
C SER A 2 -16.70 9.71 13.15
N HIS A 3 -16.07 10.36 12.18
CA HIS A 3 -15.97 9.82 10.84
C HIS A 3 -15.00 8.64 10.91
N ASP A 4 -15.49 7.45 10.57
CA ASP A 4 -14.65 6.29 10.33
C ASP A 4 -13.69 6.63 9.18
N ARG A 5 -12.42 6.88 9.51
CA ARG A 5 -11.40 7.24 8.51
C ARG A 5 -11.02 5.97 7.76
N ARG A 6 -11.32 5.94 6.46
CA ARG A 6 -10.95 4.80 5.59
C ARG A 6 -9.47 4.72 5.22
N TYR A 7 -8.73 5.79 5.43
CA TYR A 7 -7.30 5.88 5.13
C TYR A 7 -6.55 6.49 6.32
N PRO A 8 -5.30 6.09 6.54
CA PRO A 8 -4.52 5.14 5.72
C PRO A 8 -4.93 3.66 5.91
N ILE A 9 -4.65 2.81 4.92
CA ILE A 9 -4.82 1.34 4.98
C ILE A 9 -3.44 0.64 5.12
N PRO A 10 -3.35 -0.60 5.63
CA PRO A 10 -2.08 -1.32 5.70
C PRO A 10 -1.39 -1.41 4.34
N ALA A 11 -0.11 -1.07 4.28
CA ALA A 11 0.68 -1.15 3.05
C ALA A 11 0.89 -2.61 2.62
N PRO A 12 0.52 -3.00 1.39
CA PRO A 12 0.92 -4.29 0.85
C PRO A 12 2.41 -4.28 0.46
N ALA A 13 2.98 -5.45 0.21
CA ALA A 13 4.35 -5.55 -0.32
C ALA A 13 4.48 -4.89 -1.71
N GLU A 14 3.46 -5.08 -2.56
CA GLU A 14 3.33 -4.47 -3.87
C GLU A 14 1.84 -4.14 -4.12
N ASP A 15 1.53 -2.98 -4.70
CA ASP A 15 0.16 -2.60 -5.10
C ASP A 15 0.13 -2.21 -6.58
N ALA A 16 -0.40 -3.10 -7.42
CA ALA A 16 -0.52 -2.87 -8.87
C ALA A 16 -1.43 -1.68 -9.22
N ARG A 17 -2.23 -1.17 -8.29
CA ARG A 17 -3.07 0.01 -8.50
C ARG A 17 -2.29 1.31 -8.34
N PHE A 18 -1.20 1.30 -7.57
CA PHE A 18 -0.37 2.48 -7.32
C PHE A 18 0.70 2.62 -8.41
N THR A 19 0.33 3.28 -9.51
CA THR A 19 1.17 3.38 -10.71
C THR A 19 1.64 4.82 -10.96
N PHE A 20 2.67 4.98 -11.80
CA PHE A 20 3.08 6.29 -12.33
C PHE A 20 1.91 6.99 -13.05
N GLY A 21 1.09 6.23 -13.79
CA GLY A 21 -0.11 6.74 -14.47
C GLY A 21 -1.12 7.37 -13.51
N LEU A 22 -1.37 6.73 -12.36
CA LEU A 22 -2.25 7.29 -11.33
C LEU A 22 -1.76 8.65 -10.82
N VAL A 23 -0.45 8.80 -10.61
CA VAL A 23 0.12 10.07 -10.12
C VAL A 23 0.04 11.15 -11.20
N LEU A 24 0.22 10.80 -12.48
CA LEU A 24 0.00 11.73 -13.60
C LEU A 24 -1.46 12.18 -13.68
N ASP A 25 -2.42 11.27 -13.51
CA ASP A 25 -3.84 11.60 -13.51
C ASP A 25 -4.19 12.58 -12.38
N LEU A 26 -3.60 12.38 -11.19
CA LEU A 26 -3.76 13.30 -10.06
C LEU A 26 -3.10 14.66 -10.34
N ALA A 27 -1.91 14.69 -10.94
CA ALA A 27 -1.26 15.92 -11.34
C ALA A 27 -2.10 16.72 -12.34
N ASP A 28 -2.75 16.04 -13.28
CA ASP A 28 -3.65 16.68 -14.24
C ASP A 28 -4.93 17.20 -13.57
N VAL A 29 -5.51 16.45 -12.63
CA VAL A 29 -6.64 16.93 -11.81
C VAL A 29 -6.26 18.21 -11.06
N LEU A 30 -5.11 18.24 -10.38
CA LEU A 30 -4.63 19.45 -9.70
C LEU A 30 -4.52 20.62 -10.68
N HIS A 31 -3.91 20.39 -11.85
CA HIS A 31 -3.78 21.43 -12.86
C HIS A 31 -5.14 21.97 -13.34
N ARG A 32 -6.11 21.09 -13.61
CA ARG A 32 -7.48 21.47 -13.99
C ARG A 32 -8.19 22.30 -12.92
N HIS A 33 -7.84 22.12 -11.64
CA HIS A 33 -8.37 22.90 -10.53
C HIS A 33 -7.59 24.20 -10.25
N GLY A 34 -6.63 24.57 -11.13
CA GLY A 34 -5.91 25.83 -11.07
C GLY A 34 -4.60 25.78 -10.30
N TYR A 35 -4.14 24.59 -9.88
CA TYR A 35 -2.79 24.44 -9.34
C TYR A 35 -1.75 24.51 -10.47
N PRO A 36 -0.50 24.92 -10.16
CA PRO A 36 0.58 24.90 -11.14
C PRO A 36 0.75 23.53 -11.78
N LYS A 37 1.04 23.50 -13.08
CA LYS A 37 1.35 22.27 -13.78
C LYS A 37 2.66 21.70 -13.24
N ILE A 38 2.65 20.43 -12.86
CA ILE A 38 3.86 19.68 -12.51
C ILE A 38 4.66 19.45 -13.80
N THR A 39 5.85 20.03 -13.86
CA THR A 39 6.75 19.94 -15.03
C THR A 39 8.11 19.34 -14.68
N SER A 40 8.45 19.26 -13.39
CA SER A 40 9.70 18.70 -12.89
C SER A 40 9.52 17.27 -12.35
N GLY A 41 10.61 16.50 -12.37
CA GLY A 41 10.62 15.17 -11.76
C GLY A 41 10.52 15.23 -10.23
N ASP A 42 11.10 16.26 -9.61
CA ASP A 42 11.07 16.45 -8.15
C ASP A 42 9.64 16.66 -7.65
N ASP A 43 8.88 17.57 -8.28
CA ASP A 43 7.46 17.81 -7.95
C ASP A 43 6.62 16.54 -8.13
N PHE A 44 6.92 15.74 -9.16
CA PHE A 44 6.23 14.47 -9.41
C PHE A 44 6.50 13.46 -8.29
N VAL A 45 7.77 13.31 -7.88
CA VAL A 45 8.17 12.39 -6.80
C VAL A 45 7.56 12.82 -5.47
N GLU A 46 7.51 14.12 -5.18
CA GLU A 46 6.86 14.65 -3.97
C GLU A 46 5.36 14.36 -3.96
N LEU A 47 4.67 14.54 -5.10
CA LEU A 47 3.27 14.18 -5.23
C LEU A 47 3.07 12.67 -5.02
N GLN A 48 3.88 11.83 -5.65
CA GLN A 48 3.83 10.38 -5.47
C GLN A 48 3.96 9.99 -4.00
N GLN A 49 4.95 10.53 -3.28
CA GLN A 49 5.14 10.25 -1.86
C GLN A 49 3.98 10.79 -0.98
N ALA A 50 3.42 11.95 -1.30
CA ALA A 50 2.27 12.50 -0.60
C ALA A 50 1.04 11.59 -0.75
N VAL A 51 0.76 11.10 -1.96
CA VAL A 51 -0.36 10.17 -2.21
C VAL A 51 -0.11 8.83 -1.53
N TRP A 52 1.12 8.30 -1.58
CA TRP A 52 1.47 7.08 -0.87
C TRP A 52 1.22 7.20 0.63
N ARG A 53 1.68 8.28 1.27
CA ARG A 53 1.48 8.54 2.70
C ARG A 53 0.00 8.76 3.07
N PHE A 54 -0.79 9.28 2.14
CA PHE A 54 -2.23 9.39 2.34
C PHE A 54 -2.92 8.02 2.30
N LEU A 55 -2.53 7.17 1.35
CA LEU A 55 -3.16 5.86 1.13
C LEU A 55 -2.73 4.83 2.17
N TYR A 56 -1.45 4.77 2.53
CA TYR A 56 -0.88 3.63 3.23
C TYR A 56 -0.31 3.95 4.61
N THR A 57 -0.39 2.97 5.51
CA THR A 57 0.31 2.94 6.80
C THR A 57 1.19 1.70 6.87
N THR A 58 2.36 1.83 7.49
CA THR A 58 3.24 0.71 7.83
C THR A 58 2.87 0.10 9.19
N ASP A 59 1.87 0.64 9.87
CA ASP A 59 1.37 0.13 11.14
C ASP A 59 0.62 -1.18 10.90
N THR A 60 1.28 -2.29 11.22
CA THR A 60 0.78 -3.66 11.06
C THR A 60 -0.26 -4.06 12.10
N ALA A 61 -0.78 -3.14 12.93
CA ALA A 61 -1.77 -3.49 13.96
C ALA A 61 -3.09 -4.05 13.40
N THR A 62 -3.34 -3.89 12.09
CA THR A 62 -4.53 -4.43 11.39
C THR A 62 -4.18 -5.54 10.38
N ALA A 63 -2.94 -6.05 10.37
CA ALA A 63 -2.61 -7.23 9.59
C ALA A 63 -3.14 -8.47 10.32
N VAL A 64 -4.41 -8.81 10.06
CA VAL A 64 -4.96 -10.12 10.44
C VAL A 64 -4.05 -11.17 9.79
N PRO A 65 -3.37 -12.05 10.55
CA PRO A 65 -2.54 -13.07 9.96
C PRO A 65 -3.45 -14.04 9.21
N GLU A 66 -3.45 -13.94 7.88
CA GLU A 66 -4.05 -14.93 7.00
C GLU A 66 -3.27 -16.24 7.16
N THR A 67 -3.87 -17.14 7.94
CA THR A 67 -3.67 -18.59 8.02
C THR A 67 -2.27 -19.13 7.67
N ALA A 68 -1.48 -19.35 8.71
CA ALA A 68 -0.48 -20.41 8.73
C ALA A 68 -0.88 -21.46 9.78
N ALA A 69 -2.12 -21.95 9.70
CA ALA A 69 -2.50 -23.22 10.30
C ALA A 69 -2.61 -24.25 9.17
N ASP A 70 -1.57 -25.08 9.04
CA ASP A 70 -1.64 -26.53 8.83
C ASP A 70 -0.28 -27.02 8.28
N ARG A 71 0.68 -27.26 9.18
CA ARG A 71 1.63 -28.34 8.94
C ARG A 71 1.26 -29.44 9.92
N PRO A 72 0.70 -30.58 9.49
CA PRO A 72 0.71 -31.75 10.33
C PRO A 72 2.18 -32.14 10.56
N GLY A 73 2.53 -32.35 11.82
CA GLY A 73 3.81 -32.92 12.19
C GLY A 73 3.97 -34.25 11.47
N VAL A 74 4.91 -34.33 10.54
CA VAL A 74 5.48 -35.60 10.13
C VAL A 74 6.34 -36.05 11.30
N ASP A 75 5.84 -37.02 12.07
CA ASP A 75 6.68 -37.92 12.84
C ASP A 75 7.50 -38.75 11.83
N PRO A 76 8.84 -38.61 11.78
CA PRO A 76 9.63 -39.58 11.08
C PRO A 76 9.57 -40.88 11.88
N ALA A 77 8.88 -41.87 11.31
CA ALA A 77 9.05 -43.26 11.67
C ALA A 77 10.54 -43.55 11.84
N SER A 78 10.95 -43.83 13.08
CA SER A 78 12.21 -44.49 13.33
C SER A 78 12.01 -45.93 12.89
N GLU A 79 12.60 -46.24 11.75
CA GLU A 79 12.97 -47.57 11.34
C GLU A 79 13.85 -48.21 12.45
N GLU A 80 13.92 -49.55 12.44
CA GLU A 80 14.99 -50.40 13.01
C GLU A 80 14.73 -51.12 14.37
N CYS A 81 14.81 -52.47 14.30
CA CYS A 81 14.75 -53.57 15.29
C CYS A 81 13.39 -54.23 15.62
#